data_AF-A0A1U7N864-F1
#
_entry.id   AF-A0A1U7N864-F1
#
_cell.length_a   1.000
_cell.length_b   1.000
_cell.length_c   1.000
_cell.angle_alpha   90.00
_cell.angle_beta   90.00
_cell.angle_gamma   90.00
#
_symmetry.space_group_name_H-M   'P 1'
#
loop_
_entity.id
_entity.type
_entity.pdbx_description
1 polymer ?
#
loop_
_entity_poly.entity_id
_entity_poly.type
_entity_poly.pdbx_seq_one_letter_code
_entity_poly.pdbx_strand_id
1 'polypeptide(L)' 'MIREFMKRNFRHFNAAVCVEAAEGWVKHLESGNKMFLTMAGAMSTGELGISLAEMIRQDKVHAMGASHFCN' A
#
# COMPACT_ATOMS: atom_id res chain seq x y z
N MET A 1 7.51 -15.93 -3.42
CA MET A 1 8.02 -15.86 -4.80
C MET A 1 8.20 -14.43 -5.30
N ILE A 2 7.15 -13.59 -5.40
CA ILE A 2 7.28 -12.22 -5.93
C ILE A 2 8.04 -11.25 -5.02
N ARG A 3 7.84 -11.33 -3.70
CA ARG A 3 8.54 -10.47 -2.72
C ARG A 3 10.06 -10.62 -2.83
N GLU A 4 10.55 -11.86 -2.79
CA GLU A 4 11.99 -12.14 -2.89
C GLU A 4 12.57 -11.76 -4.26
N PHE A 5 11.77 -11.90 -5.33
CA PHE A 5 12.15 -11.39 -6.64
C PHE A 5 12.34 -9.87 -6.64
N MET A 6 11.39 -9.12 -6.07
CA MET A 6 11.51 -7.66 -5.99
C MET A 6 12.71 -7.26 -5.13
N LYS A 7 12.89 -7.82 -3.94
CA LYS A 7 14.05 -7.52 -3.09
C LYS A 7 15.40 -7.74 -3.78
N ARG A 8 15.51 -8.81 -4.57
CA ARG A 8 16.75 -9.14 -5.27
C ARG A 8 17.03 -8.22 -6.45
N ASN A 9 16.00 -7.79 -7.19
CA ASN A 9 16.16 -7.12 -8.47
C ASN A 9 15.91 -5.60 -8.42
N PHE A 10 15.11 -5.11 -7.46
CA PHE A 10 14.64 -3.73 -7.40
C PHE A 10 15.47 -2.96 -6.35
N ARG A 11 16.76 -2.78 -6.65
CA ARG A 11 17.77 -2.28 -5.68
C ARG A 11 18.17 -0.81 -5.85
N HIS A 12 17.64 -0.12 -6.85
CA HIS A 12 18.02 1.26 -7.17
C HIS A 12 16.81 2.13 -7.49
N PHE A 13 16.97 3.45 -7.30
CA PHE A 13 15.98 4.48 -7.64
C PHE A 13 14.60 4.22 -7.02
N ASN A 14 13.54 4.58 -7.74
CA ASN A 14 12.15 4.44 -7.30
C ASN A 14 11.78 2.98 -6.99
N ALA A 15 12.39 2.02 -7.67
CA ALA A 15 12.12 0.61 -7.46
C ALA A 15 12.56 0.14 -6.06
N ALA A 16 13.72 0.60 -5.56
CA ALA A 16 14.15 0.33 -4.19
C ALA A 16 13.22 0.98 -3.16
N VAL A 17 12.86 2.24 -3.39
CA VAL A 17 11.96 2.98 -2.49
C VAL A 17 10.61 2.29 -2.35
N CYS A 18 10.06 1.72 -3.44
CA CYS A 18 8.83 0.93 -3.36
C CYS A 18 8.97 -0.33 -2.51
N VAL A 19 10.10 -1.04 -2.61
CA VAL A 19 10.36 -2.23 -1.78
C VAL A 19 10.51 -1.85 -0.32
N GLU A 20 11.28 -0.81 -0.03
CA GLU A 20 11.49 -0.29 1.33
C GLU A 20 10.18 0.19 1.97
N ALA A 21 9.34 0.92 1.22
CA ALA A 21 8.04 1.36 1.70
C ALA A 21 7.12 0.19 2.02
N ALA A 22 7.10 -0.85 1.17
CA ALA A 22 6.31 -2.06 1.42
C ALA A 22 6.79 -2.80 2.67
N GLU A 23 8.10 -2.94 2.88
CA GLU A 23 8.66 -3.55 4.09
C GLU A 23 8.39 -2.72 5.35
N GLY A 24 8.53 -1.40 5.26
CA GLY A 24 8.22 -0.48 6.35
C GLY A 24 6.76 -0.56 6.78
N TRP A 25 5.84 -0.66 5.83
CA TRP A 25 4.42 -0.83 6.13
C TRP A 25 4.11 -2.16 6.82
N VAL A 26 4.70 -3.27 6.34
CA VAL A 26 4.53 -4.58 7.01
C VAL A 26 5.01 -4.52 8.45
N LYS A 27 6.21 -3.97 8.68
CA LYS A 27 6.75 -3.79 10.04
C LYS A 27 5.85 -2.91 10.91
N HIS A 28 5.27 -1.84 10.35
CA HIS A 28 4.34 -0.96 11.06
C HIS A 28 3.11 -1.72 11.55
N LEU A 29 2.52 -2.56 10.70
CA LEU A 29 1.37 -3.40 11.05
C LEU A 29 1.73 -4.49 12.07
N GLU A 30 2.85 -5.18 11.87
CA GLU A 30 3.34 -6.21 12.81
C GLU A 30 3.63 -5.64 14.21
N SER A 31 3.93 -4.33 14.29
CA SER A 31 4.11 -3.61 15.56
C SER A 31 2.78 -3.24 16.24
N GLY A 32 1.64 -3.65 15.67
CA GLY A 32 0.30 -3.36 16.20
C GLY A 32 -0.19 -1.93 15.93
N ASN A 33 0.48 -1.18 15.05
CA ASN A 33 0.10 0.19 14.73
C ASN A 33 -1.04 0.23 13.70
N LYS A 34 -1.78 1.35 13.72
CA LYS A 34 -2.85 1.62 12.75
C LYS A 34 -2.30 2.31 11.50
N MET A 35 -2.82 1.95 10.34
CA MET A 35 -2.46 2.53 9.05
C MET A 35 -3.53 3.52 8.57
N PHE A 36 -3.11 4.76 8.32
CA PHE A 36 -3.90 5.75 7.60
C PHE A 36 -3.34 5.91 6.18
N LEU A 37 -4.19 5.76 5.17
CA LEU A 37 -3.79 5.86 3.77
C LEU A 37 -4.38 7.10 3.10
N THR A 38 -3.55 7.92 2.48
CA THR A 38 -4.01 9.00 1.60
C THR A 38 -3.70 8.67 0.14
N MET A 39 -4.65 8.91 -0.75
CA MET A 39 -4.47 8.64 -2.18
C MET A 39 -5.15 9.69 -3.08
N ALA A 40 -4.55 9.94 -4.24
CA ALA A 40 -5.13 10.84 -5.24
C ALA A 40 -6.32 10.16 -5.95
N GLY A 41 -7.29 10.95 -6.39
CA GLY A 41 -8.52 10.41 -6.94
C GLY A 41 -8.38 9.55 -8.20
N ALA A 42 -7.44 9.87 -9.09
CA ALA A 42 -7.17 9.06 -10.29
C ALA A 42 -6.80 7.60 -9.97
N MET A 43 -6.29 7.33 -8.76
CA MET A 43 -5.95 5.98 -8.32
C MET A 43 -7.21 5.13 -8.05
N SER A 44 -8.35 5.74 -7.75
CA SER A 44 -9.64 5.04 -7.64
C SER A 44 -10.18 4.58 -9.00
N THR A 45 -9.94 5.35 -10.07
CA THR A 45 -10.22 4.95 -11.46
C THR A 45 -9.40 3.74 -11.89
N GLY A 46 -8.18 3.59 -11.35
CA GLY A 46 -7.36 2.39 -11.52
C GLY A 46 -7.79 1.19 -10.66
N GLU A 47 -9.01 1.20 -10.14
CA GLU A 47 -9.65 0.13 -9.37
C GLU A 47 -8.93 -0.29 -8.07
N LEU A 48 -8.01 0.55 -7.57
CA LEU A 48 -7.32 0.27 -6.30
C LEU A 48 -8.26 0.21 -5.10
N GLY A 49 -9.47 0.77 -5.21
CA GLY A 49 -10.52 0.63 -4.21
C GLY A 49 -10.91 -0.84 -3.93
N ILE A 50 -10.84 -1.73 -4.93
CA ILE A 50 -11.19 -3.15 -4.76
C ILE A 50 -10.18 -3.83 -3.82
N SER A 51 -8.88 -3.65 -4.10
CA SER A 51 -7.80 -4.17 -3.26
C SER A 51 -7.84 -3.53 -1.88
N LEU A 52 -8.07 -2.22 -1.77
CA LEU A 52 -8.13 -1.52 -0.49
C LEU A 52 -9.32 -1.95 0.37
N ALA A 53 -10.48 -2.18 -0.23
CA ALA A 53 -11.65 -2.68 0.50
C ALA A 53 -11.37 -4.02 1.17
N GLU A 54 -10.62 -4.91 0.50
CA GLU A 54 -10.18 -6.16 1.12
C GLU A 54 -9.16 -5.93 2.23
N MET A 55 -8.22 -5.01 2.04
CA MET A 55 -7.23 -4.68 3.08
C MET A 55 -7.88 -4.04 4.32
N ILE A 56 -8.97 -3.31 4.17
CA ILE A 56 -9.78 -2.78 5.29
C ILE A 56 -10.48 -3.93 6.00
N ARG A 57 -11.12 -4.86 5.28
CA ARG A 57 -11.77 -6.05 5.87
C ARG A 57 -10.79 -6.95 6.63
N GLN A 58 -9.51 -6.94 6.25
CA GLN A 58 -8.44 -7.68 6.92
C GLN A 58 -7.69 -6.86 7.99
N ASP A 59 -8.22 -5.69 8.40
CA ASP A 59 -7.62 -4.79 9.41
C ASP A 59 -6.20 -4.30 9.07
N LYS A 60 -5.82 -4.27 7.78
CA LYS A 60 -4.51 -3.79 7.31
C LYS A 60 -4.50 -2.29 6.98
N VAL A 61 -5.67 -1.70 6.75
CA VAL A 61 -5.88 -0.25 6.57
C VAL A 61 -7.03 0.18 7.49
N HIS A 62 -6.78 1.18 8.34
CA HIS A 62 -7.69 1.53 9.44
C HIS A 62 -8.49 2.81 9.14
N ALA A 63 -7.95 3.67 8.30
CA ALA A 63 -8.66 4.83 7.78
C ALA A 63 -8.04 5.25 6.44
N MET A 64 -8.84 5.89 5.59
CA MET A 64 -8.37 6.40 4.31
C MET A 64 -8.94 7.77 3.99
N GLY A 65 -8.16 8.58 3.26
CA GLY A 65 -8.58 9.86 2.70
C GLY A 65 -8.24 9.93 1.22
N ALA A 66 -9.16 10.47 0.41
CA ALA A 66 -8.92 10.70 -1.00
C ALA A 66 -9.38 12.10 -1.40
N SER A 67 -8.69 12.72 -2.35
CA SER A 67 -9.07 14.04 -2.87
C SER A 67 -10.34 14.01 -3.72
N HIS A 68 -10.57 12.91 -4.45
CA HIS A 68 -11.78 12.67 -5.23
C HIS A 68 -11.98 11.16 -5.38
N PHE A 69 -13.14 10.59 -5.06
CA PHE A 69 -13.41 9.18 -5.37
C PHE A 69 -14.10 9.11 -6.73
N CYS A 70 -13.44 8.55 -7.75
CA CYS A 70 -14.07 8.19 -9.01
C CYS A 70 -14.63 6.78 -8.85
N ASN A 71 -15.92 6.70 -8.56
CA ASN A 71 -16.73 5.51 -8.79
C ASN A 71 -18.04 5.96 -9.42
#